data_AF-A0A4Q8R2T2-F1
#
_entry.id   AF-A0A4Q8R2T2-F1
#
_cell.length_a   1.000
_cell.length_b   1.000
_cell.length_c   1.000
_cell.angle_alpha   90.00
_cell.angle_beta   90.00
_cell.angle_gamma   90.00
#
_symmetry.space_group_name_H-M   'P 1'
#
loop_
_entity.id
_entity.type
_entity.pdbx_description
1 polymer ?
#
loop_
_entity_poly.entity_id
_entity_poly.type
_entity_poly.pdbx_seq_one_letter_code
_entity_poly.pdbx_strand_id
1 'polypeptide(L)'
;MMGFRAPPLLRASIVKWAENQADRPTLPEAVRRLVELGLTAKTERRSGNEGQKQRARTMAGETIDEMADATANQHTRASRKRRLLKGPEEFQDVRVDRRGRKT
;
A
#
# COMPACT_ATOMS: atom_id res chain seq x y z
N MET A 1 -3.00 6.82 -40.93
CA MET A 1 -2.40 7.28 -39.65
C MET A 1 -3.51 7.26 -38.60
N MET A 2 -3.48 6.34 -37.63
CA MET A 2 -4.53 6.24 -36.60
C MET A 2 -4.37 7.40 -35.60
N GLY A 3 -5.41 8.22 -35.42
CA GLY A 3 -5.39 9.35 -34.50
C GLY A 3 -5.68 8.93 -33.06
N PHE A 4 -4.83 9.31 -32.11
CA PHE A 4 -5.11 9.15 -30.69
C PHE A 4 -6.25 10.10 -30.28
N ARG A 5 -7.38 9.54 -29.83
CA ARG A 5 -8.55 10.28 -29.36
C ARG A 5 -8.69 10.09 -27.86
N ALA A 6 -8.09 11.02 -27.10
CA ALA A 6 -8.27 11.10 -25.65
C ALA A 6 -9.46 12.02 -25.31
N PRO A 7 -10.17 11.75 -24.19
CA PRO A 7 -11.10 12.71 -23.62
C PRO A 7 -10.46 14.09 -23.42
N PRO A 8 -11.20 15.20 -23.57
CA PRO A 8 -10.64 16.56 -23.51
C PRO A 8 -9.81 16.84 -22.26
N LEU A 9 -10.27 16.33 -21.10
CA LEU A 9 -9.56 16.48 -19.82
C LEU A 9 -8.22 15.75 -19.80
N LEU A 10 -8.18 14.52 -20.34
CA LEU A 10 -6.93 13.76 -20.41
C LEU A 10 -5.93 14.44 -21.35
N ARG A 11 -6.42 14.98 -22.47
CA ARG A 11 -5.58 15.74 -23.40
C ARG A 11 -5.02 17.01 -22.76
N ALA A 12 -5.83 17.77 -22.03
CA ALA A 12 -5.38 18.95 -21.30
C ALA A 12 -4.31 18.61 -20.25
N SER A 13 -4.48 17.50 -19.52
CA SER A 13 -3.48 17.02 -18.57
C SER A 13 -2.15 16.65 -19.22
N ILE A 14 -2.18 16.02 -20.40
CA ILE A 14 -0.96 15.68 -21.16
C ILE A 14 -0.25 16.94 -21.65
N VAL A 15 -0.99 17.94 -22.16
CA VAL A 15 -0.42 19.23 -22.58
C VAL A 15 0.23 19.95 -21.39
N LYS A 16 -0.48 20.04 -20.27
CA LYS A 16 0.06 20.64 -19.04
C LYS A 16 1.32 19.91 -18.56
N TRP A 17 1.37 18.59 -18.66
CA TRP A 17 2.57 17.82 -18.34
C TRP A 17 3.73 18.16 -19.29
N ALA A 18 3.45 18.30 -20.59
CA ALA A 18 4.43 18.67 -21.60
C ALA A 18 5.01 20.07 -21.39
N GLU A 19 4.18 21.06 -21.03
CA GLU A 19 4.61 22.44 -20.74
C GLU A 19 5.60 22.53 -19.58
N ASN A 20 5.54 21.58 -18.64
CA ASN A 20 6.45 21.51 -17.50
C ASN A 20 7.78 20.80 -17.82
N GLN A 21 7.96 20.25 -19.02
CA GLN A 21 9.23 19.65 -19.44
C GLN A 21 10.16 20.72 -20.01
N ALA A 22 11.47 20.54 -19.81
CA ALA A 22 12.48 21.50 -20.28
C ALA A 22 12.44 21.70 -21.81
N ASP A 23 12.16 20.63 -22.55
CA ASP A 23 12.12 20.61 -24.02
C ASP A 23 10.72 20.83 -24.60
N ARG A 24 9.68 20.96 -23.75
CA ARG A 24 8.28 21.21 -24.15
C ARG A 24 7.82 20.32 -25.32
N PRO A 25 7.77 18.99 -25.13
CA PRO A 25 7.52 18.05 -26.20
C PRO A 25 6.13 18.27 -26.83
N THR A 26 6.02 17.95 -28.12
CA THR A 26 4.73 17.98 -28.82
C THR A 26 3.76 16.94 -28.23
N LEU A 27 2.46 17.09 -28.47
CA LEU A 27 1.45 16.17 -27.93
C LEU A 27 1.74 14.68 -28.23
N PRO A 28 2.13 14.27 -29.45
CA PRO A 28 2.49 12.88 -29.73
C PRO A 28 3.73 12.40 -28.96
N GLU A 29 4.74 13.26 -28.80
CA GLU A 29 5.96 12.94 -28.05
C GLU A 29 5.69 12.82 -26.55
N ALA A 30 4.86 13.71 -26.02
CA ALA A 30 4.42 13.67 -24.64
C ALA A 30 3.64 12.38 -24.35
N VAL A 31 2.72 11.99 -25.24
CA VAL A 31 2.02 10.71 -25.15
C VAL A 31 3.00 9.55 -25.18
N ARG A 32 3.96 9.53 -26.12
CA ARG A 32 4.97 8.45 -26.20
C ARG A 32 5.75 8.31 -24.90
N ARG A 33 6.30 9.41 -24.38
CA ARG A 33 7.10 9.41 -23.14
C ARG A 33 6.30 8.98 -21.93
N LEU A 34 5.07 9.49 -21.78
CA LEU A 34 4.19 9.08 -20.68
C LEU A 34 3.84 7.60 -20.75
N VAL A 35 3.65 7.06 -21.95
CA VAL A 35 3.43 5.61 -22.14
C VAL A 35 4.68 4.82 -21.79
N GLU A 36 5.87 5.22 -22.26
CA GLU A 36 7.15 4.57 -21.91
C GLU A 36 7.41 4.59 -20.39
N LEU A 37 7.12 5.71 -19.73
CA LEU A 37 7.18 5.82 -18.28
C LEU A 37 6.16 4.91 -17.60
N GLY A 38 4.92 4.85 -18.10
CA GLY A 38 3.89 3.97 -17.56
C GLY A 38 4.20 2.48 -17.74
N LEU A 39 4.90 2.12 -18.82
CA LEU A 39 5.33 0.74 -19.09
C LEU A 39 6.55 0.33 -18.26
N THR A 40 7.45 1.27 -17.95
CA THR A 40 8.62 1.03 -17.08
C THR A 40 8.30 1.16 -15.60
N ALA A 41 7.25 1.90 -15.25
CA ALA A 41 6.72 1.96 -13.90
C ALA A 41 6.23 0.57 -13.49
N LYS A 42 7.06 -0.14 -12.71
CA LYS A 42 6.55 -1.25 -11.91
C LYS A 42 5.39 -0.68 -11.11
N THR A 43 4.21 -1.27 -11.24
CA THR A 43 3.12 -0.99 -10.32
C THR A 43 3.58 -1.51 -8.96
N GLU A 44 4.35 -0.70 -8.25
CA GLU A 44 4.49 -0.81 -6.82
C GLU A 44 3.10 -0.53 -6.28
N ARG A 45 2.29 -1.59 -6.19
CA ARG A 45 1.16 -1.63 -5.27
C ARG A 45 1.81 -1.23 -3.96
N ARG A 46 1.62 0.02 -3.50
CA ARG A 46 2.22 0.57 -2.27
C ARG A 46 2.32 -0.57 -1.29
N SER A 47 3.51 -1.16 -1.17
CA SER A 47 3.68 -2.40 -0.43
C SER A 47 3.61 -1.92 1.00
N GLY A 48 2.40 -1.92 1.57
CA GLY A 48 2.09 -1.21 2.80
C GLY A 48 3.17 -1.59 3.81
N ASN A 49 4.00 -0.60 4.17
CA ASN A 49 5.35 -0.76 4.70
C ASN A 49 5.41 -1.90 5.73
N GLU A 50 5.72 -3.13 5.28
CA GLU A 50 5.65 -4.32 6.15
C GLU A 50 6.67 -4.20 7.28
N GLY A 51 7.79 -3.51 7.03
CA GLY A 51 8.75 -3.14 8.06
C GLY A 51 8.15 -2.25 9.15
N GLN A 52 7.38 -1.22 8.77
CA GLN A 52 6.68 -0.36 9.73
C GLN A 52 5.58 -1.10 10.48
N LYS A 53 4.81 -1.97 9.80
CA LYS A 53 3.80 -2.81 10.47
C LYS A 53 4.43 -3.77 11.47
N GLN A 54 5.57 -4.38 11.13
CA GLN A 54 6.27 -5.28 12.04
C GLN A 54 6.83 -4.52 13.25
N ARG A 55 7.43 -3.35 13.03
CA ARG A 55 7.90 -2.48 14.13
C ARG A 55 6.77 -2.08 15.07
N ALA A 56 5.63 -1.67 14.53
CA ALA A 56 4.45 -1.31 15.33
C ALA A 56 3.93 -2.51 16.15
N ARG A 57 3.94 -3.72 15.59
CA ARG A 57 3.55 -4.95 16.29
C ARG A 57 4.50 -5.31 17.42
N THR A 58 5.81 -5.13 17.22
CA THR A 58 6.81 -5.38 18.26
C THR A 58 6.62 -4.41 19.42
N MET A 59 6.57 -3.09 19.14
CA MET A 59 6.35 -2.06 20.17
C MET A 59 5.07 -2.33 20.98
N ALA A 60 3.95 -2.59 20.29
CA ALA A 60 2.70 -2.91 20.97
C ALA A 60 2.79 -4.20 21.79
N GLY A 61 3.56 -5.19 21.33
CA GLY A 61 3.76 -6.44 22.05
C GLY A 61 4.54 -6.25 23.35
N GLU A 62 5.58 -5.42 23.34
CA GLU A 62 6.40 -5.09 24.51
C GLU A 62 5.57 -4.30 25.54
N THR A 63 4.82 -3.28 25.11
CA THR A 63 3.94 -2.51 26.01
C THR A 63 2.84 -3.38 26.64
N ILE A 64 2.29 -4.35 25.90
CA ILE A 64 1.30 -5.29 26.47
C ILE A 64 1.94 -6.20 27.51
N ASP A 65 3.20 -6.61 27.34
CA ASP A 65 3.90 -7.43 28.33
C ASP A 65 4.15 -6.65 29.63
N GLU A 66 4.51 -5.37 29.53
CA GLU A 66 4.65 -4.49 30.71
C GLU A 66 3.33 -4.27 31.46
N MET A 67 2.22 -4.08 30.72
CA MET A 67 0.90 -3.88 31.32
C MET A 67 0.21 -5.21 31.72
N ALA A 68 0.85 -6.36 31.48
CA ALA A 68 0.21 -7.65 31.71
C ALA A 68 0.04 -7.92 33.21
N ASP A 69 -1.19 -8.29 33.58
CA ASP A 69 -1.53 -8.68 34.94
C ASP A 69 -0.67 -9.85 35.43
N ALA A 70 0.21 -9.55 36.40
CA ALA A 70 1.17 -10.47 37.00
C ALA A 70 0.54 -11.62 37.80
N THR A 71 -0.77 -11.61 38.02
CA THR A 71 -1.50 -12.71 38.71
C THR A 71 -2.08 -13.74 37.75
N ALA A 72 -2.21 -13.41 36.46
CA ALA A 72 -2.80 -14.32 35.47
C ALA A 72 -1.84 -15.45 35.05
N ASN A 73 -2.35 -16.63 34.66
CA ASN A 73 -1.51 -17.69 34.12
C ASN A 73 -0.89 -17.30 32.75
N GLN A 74 0.24 -17.91 32.40
CA GLN A 74 0.99 -17.59 31.17
C GLN A 74 0.18 -17.82 29.89
N HIS A 75 -0.64 -18.87 29.85
CA HIS A 75 -1.46 -19.21 28.69
C HIS A 75 -2.52 -18.14 28.39
N THR A 76 -3.20 -17.66 29.43
CA THR A 76 -4.23 -16.61 29.34
C THR A 76 -3.61 -15.26 29.02
N ARG A 77 -2.38 -14.96 29.48
CA ARG A 77 -1.63 -13.76 29.06
C ARG A 77 -1.28 -13.82 27.57
N ALA A 78 -0.70 -14.94 27.12
CA ALA A 78 -0.31 -15.13 25.72
C ALA A 78 -1.52 -15.06 24.77
N SER A 79 -2.65 -15.67 25.15
CA SER A 79 -3.90 -15.62 24.38
C SER A 79 -4.45 -14.18 24.28
N ARG A 80 -4.49 -13.43 25.39
CA ARG A 80 -4.92 -12.02 25.39
C ARG A 80 -4.02 -11.14 24.53
N LYS A 81 -2.70 -11.26 24.66
CA LYS A 81 -1.73 -10.53 23.83
C LYS A 81 -1.94 -10.80 22.34
N ARG A 82 -2.10 -12.07 21.96
CA ARG A 82 -2.35 -12.47 20.58
C ARG A 82 -3.66 -11.85 20.05
N ARG A 83 -4.71 -11.84 20.87
CA ARG A 83 -6.00 -11.23 20.51
C ARG A 83 -5.90 -9.73 20.28
N LEU A 84 -5.08 -9.01 21.05
CA LEU A 84 -4.85 -7.57 20.88
C LEU A 84 -3.99 -7.24 19.66
N LEU A 85 -2.96 -8.04 19.37
CA LEU A 85 -2.03 -7.78 18.26
C LEU A 85 -2.53 -8.25 16.89
N LYS A 86 -3.19 -9.43 16.84
CA LYS A 86 -3.65 -10.05 15.59
C LYS A 86 -5.17 -10.00 15.42
N GLY A 87 -5.92 -9.89 16.51
CA GLY A 87 -7.38 -10.07 16.55
C GLY A 87 -7.77 -11.48 16.98
N PRO A 88 -9.04 -11.70 17.35
CA PRO A 88 -9.58 -13.04 17.60
C PRO A 88 -9.47 -13.92 16.35
N GLU A 89 -9.25 -15.23 16.52
CA GLU A 89 -9.02 -16.16 15.41
C GLU A 89 -10.21 -16.21 14.46
N GLU A 90 -11.43 -16.11 14.99
CA GLU A 90 -12.71 -16.13 14.28
C GLU A 90 -12.83 -15.03 13.22
N PHE A 91 -12.10 -13.92 13.41
CA PHE A 91 -12.14 -12.78 12.50
C PHE A 91 -10.87 -12.63 11.65
N GLN A 92 -9.84 -13.46 11.85
CA GLN A 92 -8.59 -13.32 11.09
C GLN A 92 -8.80 -13.55 9.60
N ASP A 93 -9.62 -14.53 9.22
CA ASP A 93 -9.91 -14.87 7.82
C ASP A 93 -11.02 -14.01 7.20
N VAL A 94 -11.91 -13.47 8.04
CA VAL A 94 -13.05 -12.61 7.62
C VAL A 94 -12.62 -11.17 7.37
N ARG A 95 -11.39 -10.79 7.76
CA ARG A 95 -10.82 -9.46 7.52
C ARG A 95 -10.58 -9.21 6.02
N VAL A 96 -11.64 -8.75 5.34
CA VAL A 96 -11.70 -8.37 3.92
C VAL A 96 -10.61 -7.33 3.56
N ASP A 97 -10.11 -6.57 4.54
CA ASP A 97 -9.05 -5.58 4.38
C ASP A 97 -7.64 -6.18 4.17
N ARG A 98 -7.43 -7.45 4.53
CA ARG A 98 -6.16 -8.16 4.32
C ARG A 98 -6.34 -9.20 3.22
N ARG A 99 -5.78 -8.94 2.03
CA ARG A 99 -5.59 -9.99 1.02
C ARG A 99 -4.83 -11.14 1.68
N GLY A 100 -5.50 -12.29 1.81
CA GLY A 100 -4.98 -13.47 2.48
C GLY A 100 -3.62 -13.88 1.93
N ARG A 101 -2.71 -14.28 2.83
CA ARG A 101 -1.43 -14.89 2.47
C ARG A 101 -1.78 -16.19 1.74
N LYS A 102 -1.59 -16.24 0.41
CA LYS A 102 -1.60 -17.50 -0.34
C LYS A 102 -0.39 -18.30 0.12
N THR A 103 -0.65 -19.40 0.81
CA THR A 103 0.27 -20.52 1.02
C THR A 103 0.54 -21.23 -0.28
#